data_AF-G9KBB2-F1
#
_entry.id   AF-G9KBB2-F1
#
_cell.length_a   1.000
_cell.length_b   1.000
_cell.length_c   1.000
_cell.angle_alpha   90.00
_cell.angle_beta   90.00
_cell.angle_gamma   90.00
#
_symmetry.space_group_name_H-M   'P 1'
#
loop_
_entity.id
_entity.type
_entity.pdbx_description
1 polymer ?
#
loop_
_entity_poly.entity_id
_entity_poly.type
_entity_poly.pdbx_seq_one_letter_code
_entity_poly.pdbx_strand_id
1 'polypeptide(L)'
;GRKMAASVLERMGTLWMQNLRGKLALGLLSSHNVLPQSHIHTSGSLDISRKWEKKNKIVYPPQLPGEPRRPAEIYHCRRQIKYSKDKMWYLAKLIRGMSIDQALAQLEFNDKKGAQIIKEVLLEAQDMAVRDHNVEFRSNLYIAESTSGRGQYLKRIRYHGRGHFGIMEKV
;
A
#
# COMPACT_ATOMS: atom_id res chain seq x y z
N GLY A 1 -1.50 0.03 -47.04
CA GLY A 1 -0.04 0.20 -47.27
C GLY A 1 0.18 1.13 -48.45
N ARG A 2 1.40 1.68 -48.62
CA ARG A 2 1.79 2.76 -49.57
C ARG A 2 1.11 4.12 -49.23
N LYS A 3 1.78 5.29 -49.10
CA LYS A 3 2.87 5.96 -49.87
C LYS A 3 2.39 6.49 -51.24
N MET A 4 2.92 7.58 -51.81
CA MET A 4 4.01 8.50 -51.39
C MET A 4 3.45 9.68 -50.55
N ALA A 5 3.93 10.94 -50.45
CA ALA A 5 5.06 11.74 -50.99
C ALA A 5 5.42 12.87 -49.96
N ALA A 6 6.29 13.87 -50.15
CA ALA A 6 7.12 14.33 -51.28
C ALA A 6 8.51 14.87 -50.80
N SER A 7 8.88 16.12 -51.15
CA SER A 7 10.15 16.83 -50.83
C SER A 7 9.91 18.37 -50.83
N VAL A 8 10.81 19.27 -50.38
CA VAL A 8 12.11 19.70 -50.98
C VAL A 8 13.08 20.25 -49.89
N LEU A 9 14.36 20.41 -50.26
CA LEU A 9 15.54 20.74 -49.42
C LEU A 9 15.99 22.23 -49.58
N GLU A 10 17.09 22.60 -48.90
CA GLU A 10 17.96 23.79 -49.10
C GLU A 10 17.57 25.09 -48.35
N ARG A 11 18.49 25.97 -47.88
CA ARG A 11 19.97 25.90 -47.69
C ARG A 11 20.47 26.90 -46.62
N MET A 12 21.66 26.59 -46.06
CA MET A 12 22.77 27.44 -45.56
C MET A 12 22.52 28.89 -45.05
N GLY A 13 23.13 29.28 -43.91
CA GLY A 13 23.30 30.68 -43.49
C GLY A 13 24.15 30.90 -42.23
N THR A 14 25.28 31.59 -42.35
CA THR A 14 26.24 32.00 -41.29
C THR A 14 25.60 32.83 -40.17
N LEU A 15 25.85 32.61 -38.86
CA LEU A 15 27.11 32.79 -38.10
C LEU A 15 27.54 34.27 -38.03
N TRP A 16 27.62 34.87 -36.83
CA TRP A 16 28.60 35.92 -36.42
C TRP A 16 28.64 36.03 -34.88
N MET A 17 29.75 36.51 -34.31
CA MET A 17 29.97 36.72 -32.86
C MET A 17 30.00 38.20 -32.49
N GLN A 18 29.76 38.53 -31.20
CA GLN A 18 30.65 39.29 -30.30
C GLN A 18 29.88 40.09 -29.23
N ASN A 19 30.26 39.96 -27.95
CA ASN A 19 31.06 41.00 -27.26
C ASN A 19 31.45 40.63 -25.82
N LEU A 20 32.49 41.29 -25.28
CA LEU A 20 32.99 41.11 -23.91
C LEU A 20 32.61 42.27 -22.97
N ARG A 21 32.06 41.93 -21.80
CA ARG A 21 32.24 42.60 -20.48
C ARG A 21 31.36 41.86 -19.46
N GLY A 22 31.78 41.53 -18.24
CA GLY A 22 33.04 41.81 -17.55
C GLY A 22 32.87 42.79 -16.39
N LYS A 23 32.54 42.27 -15.19
CA LYS A 23 32.78 42.91 -13.88
C LYS A 23 32.60 41.92 -12.73
N LEU A 24 33.41 42.08 -11.68
CA LEU A 24 33.36 41.32 -10.43
C LEU A 24 32.50 42.05 -9.39
N ALA A 25 31.86 41.31 -8.49
CA ALA A 25 31.34 41.82 -7.22
C ALA A 25 31.35 40.69 -6.17
N LEU A 26 31.82 40.97 -4.95
CA LEU A 26 31.77 40.02 -3.84
C LEU A 26 30.34 40.00 -3.26
N GLY A 27 29.76 38.81 -3.14
CA GLY A 27 28.55 38.57 -2.34
C GLY A 27 28.91 38.27 -0.89
N LEU A 28 28.33 39.00 0.06
CA LEU A 28 28.55 38.80 1.49
C LEU A 28 27.92 37.49 1.98
N LEU A 29 28.59 36.80 2.91
CA LEU A 29 28.05 35.62 3.60
C LEU A 29 26.96 36.03 4.59
N SER A 30 25.69 35.82 4.25
CA SER A 30 24.56 36.05 5.16
C SER A 30 24.41 34.90 6.15
N SER A 31 24.78 35.13 7.40
CA SER A 31 24.71 34.17 8.51
C SER A 31 23.29 34.03 9.08
N HIS A 32 22.37 33.50 8.28
CA HIS A 32 21.02 33.16 8.75
C HIS A 32 21.06 31.98 9.72
N ASN A 33 20.92 32.28 11.02
CA ASN A 33 20.73 31.29 12.08
C ASN A 33 19.40 30.53 11.88
N VAL A 34 19.45 29.40 11.17
CA VAL A 34 18.31 28.48 11.06
C VAL A 34 18.12 27.76 12.40
N LEU A 35 17.25 28.30 13.24
CA LEU A 35 16.78 27.59 14.43
C LEU A 35 16.13 26.27 13.98
N PRO A 36 16.54 25.11 14.52
CA PRO A 36 15.95 23.83 14.14
C PRO A 36 14.50 23.78 14.66
N GLN A 37 13.55 23.98 13.74
CA GLN A 37 12.12 24.05 14.05
C GLN A 37 11.66 22.71 14.64
N SER A 38 11.55 22.64 15.96
CA SER A 38 11.19 21.43 16.69
C SER A 38 9.79 21.00 16.26
N HIS A 39 9.72 19.91 15.49
CA HIS A 39 8.46 19.34 15.01
C HIS A 39 7.70 18.69 16.17
N ILE A 40 7.01 19.53 16.95
CA ILE A 40 5.91 19.13 17.82
C ILE A 40 4.86 18.49 16.92
N HIS A 41 4.90 17.15 16.82
CA HIS A 41 3.90 16.41 16.07
C HIS A 41 2.56 16.53 16.78
N THR A 42 1.71 17.42 16.29
CA THR A 42 0.29 17.45 16.65
C THR A 42 -0.29 16.06 16.48
N SER A 43 -0.90 15.55 17.55
CA SER A 43 -1.65 14.29 17.54
C SER A 43 -2.98 14.49 16.83
N GLY A 44 -2.92 14.79 15.53
CA GLY A 44 -4.11 14.90 14.69
C GLY A 44 -4.89 13.59 14.76
N SER A 45 -6.21 13.70 14.96
CA SER A 45 -7.09 12.54 14.98
C SER A 45 -7.07 11.85 13.62
N LEU A 46 -6.21 10.85 13.49
CA LEU A 46 -6.16 10.00 12.31
C LEU A 46 -7.41 9.11 12.32
N ASP A 47 -8.46 9.57 11.67
CA ASP A 47 -9.59 8.73 11.29
C ASP A 47 -9.06 7.57 10.45
N ILE A 48 -8.90 6.42 11.12
CA ILE A 48 -8.39 5.18 10.53
C ILE A 48 -9.47 4.67 9.57
N SER A 49 -9.47 5.20 8.35
CA SER A 49 -10.49 5.05 7.31
C SER A 49 -10.97 3.60 7.16
N ARG A 50 -12.09 3.26 7.85
CA ARG A 50 -12.73 1.94 7.86
C ARG A 50 -13.53 1.67 6.58
N LYS A 51 -12.86 1.76 5.42
CA LYS A 51 -13.46 1.55 4.10
C LYS A 51 -13.68 0.08 3.78
N TRP A 52 -12.83 -0.81 4.29
CA TRP A 52 -12.91 -2.25 4.02
C TRP A 52 -14.14 -2.86 4.70
N GLU A 53 -14.31 -2.58 5.98
CA GLU A 53 -15.44 -3.02 6.81
C GLU A 53 -16.78 -2.39 6.38
N LYS A 54 -16.75 -1.30 5.62
CA LYS A 54 -17.93 -0.69 5.00
C LYS A 54 -18.37 -1.40 3.72
N LYS A 55 -17.50 -2.17 3.03
CA LYS A 55 -17.88 -2.91 1.82
C LYS A 55 -18.95 -3.97 2.09
N ASN A 56 -18.87 -4.68 3.23
CA ASN A 56 -19.88 -5.67 3.64
C ASN A 56 -21.29 -5.08 3.89
N LYS A 57 -21.44 -3.74 3.87
CA LYS A 57 -22.72 -3.03 4.02
C LYS A 57 -23.32 -2.57 2.69
N ILE A 58 -22.72 -2.95 1.55
CA ILE A 58 -23.26 -2.68 0.22
C ILE A 58 -24.39 -3.67 -0.04
N VAL A 59 -25.62 -3.16 -0.12
CA VAL A 59 -26.81 -3.93 -0.52
C VAL A 59 -27.02 -3.74 -2.03
N TYR A 60 -27.01 -4.84 -2.76
CA TYR A 60 -27.27 -4.85 -4.20
C TYR A 60 -28.78 -4.97 -4.50
N PRO A 61 -29.26 -4.47 -5.65
CA PRO A 61 -30.62 -4.75 -6.09
C PRO A 61 -30.85 -6.26 -6.32
N PRO A 62 -32.12 -6.73 -6.22
CA PRO A 62 -32.49 -8.09 -6.56
C PRO A 62 -32.15 -8.41 -8.02
N GLN A 63 -31.81 -9.67 -8.30
CA GLN A 63 -31.52 -10.15 -9.66
C GLN A 63 -32.81 -10.45 -10.41
N LEU A 64 -32.83 -10.18 -11.72
CA LEU A 64 -33.93 -10.58 -12.60
C LEU A 64 -33.86 -12.08 -12.95
N PRO A 65 -35.01 -12.74 -13.23
CA PRO A 65 -35.02 -14.11 -13.75
C PRO A 65 -34.21 -14.20 -15.06
N GLY A 66 -33.23 -15.12 -15.10
CA GLY A 66 -32.35 -15.31 -16.24
C GLY A 66 -30.98 -14.59 -16.13
N GLU A 67 -30.75 -13.76 -15.12
CA GLU A 67 -29.40 -13.29 -14.80
C GLU A 67 -28.49 -14.42 -14.30
N PRO A 68 -27.17 -14.37 -14.57
CA PRO A 68 -26.21 -15.27 -13.93
C PRO A 68 -26.14 -15.00 -12.42
N ARG A 69 -26.00 -16.07 -11.62
CA ARG A 69 -25.88 -15.98 -10.15
C ARG A 69 -24.66 -15.15 -9.76
N ARG A 70 -24.90 -13.99 -9.13
CA ARG A 70 -23.85 -13.12 -8.57
C ARG A 70 -23.06 -13.88 -7.49
N PRO A 71 -21.71 -13.88 -7.49
CA PRO A 71 -20.91 -14.45 -6.40
C PRO A 71 -21.07 -13.63 -5.12
N ALA A 72 -20.77 -14.22 -3.97
CA ALA A 72 -20.73 -13.51 -2.68
C ALA A 72 -19.33 -12.92 -2.45
N GLU A 73 -19.27 -11.61 -2.19
CA GLU A 73 -18.03 -10.92 -1.80
C GLU A 73 -18.01 -10.71 -0.28
N ILE A 74 -16.98 -11.20 0.42
CA ILE A 74 -16.80 -11.02 1.87
C ILE A 74 -15.48 -10.29 2.12
N TYR A 75 -15.55 -9.14 2.81
CA TYR A 75 -14.38 -8.31 3.13
C TYR A 75 -14.12 -8.29 4.64
N HIS A 76 -13.10 -9.01 5.08
CA HIS A 76 -12.64 -8.99 6.49
C HIS A 76 -11.20 -8.47 6.61
N CYS A 77 -10.85 -7.86 7.76
CA CYS A 77 -9.48 -7.48 8.09
C CYS A 77 -9.30 -7.27 9.61
N ARG A 78 -8.12 -7.63 10.15
CA ARG A 78 -7.67 -7.20 11.50
C ARG A 78 -6.72 -5.99 11.42
N ARG A 79 -6.75 -5.15 12.46
CA ARG A 79 -6.00 -3.87 12.54
C ARG A 79 -4.94 -3.90 13.65
N GLN A 80 -3.98 -2.98 13.58
CA GLN A 80 -2.89 -2.81 14.55
C GLN A 80 -2.08 -4.08 14.86
N ILE A 81 -1.87 -4.93 13.84
CA ILE A 81 -1.11 -6.17 13.97
C ILE A 81 0.37 -5.86 14.24
N LYS A 82 0.91 -6.43 15.32
CA LYS A 82 2.30 -6.25 15.77
C LYS A 82 3.31 -7.03 14.90
N TYR A 83 3.48 -6.59 13.64
CA TYR A 83 4.34 -7.22 12.62
C TYR A 83 4.78 -6.24 11.51
N SER A 84 5.76 -6.63 10.69
CA SER A 84 6.19 -5.85 9.51
C SER A 84 5.21 -6.01 8.34
N LYS A 85 4.82 -4.90 7.71
CA LYS A 85 3.96 -4.90 6.52
C LYS A 85 4.54 -5.73 5.37
N ASP A 86 5.86 -5.68 5.19
CA ASP A 86 6.54 -6.31 4.05
C ASP A 86 6.65 -7.83 4.24
N LYS A 87 6.95 -8.27 5.47
CA LYS A 87 6.88 -9.69 5.83
C LYS A 87 5.45 -10.24 5.74
N MET A 88 4.44 -9.41 6.02
CA MET A 88 3.04 -9.77 5.81
C MET A 88 2.64 -9.81 4.33
N TRP A 89 3.21 -8.93 3.50
CA TRP A 89 2.96 -8.88 2.04
C TRP A 89 3.38 -10.19 1.36
N TYR A 90 4.52 -10.78 1.72
CA TYR A 90 4.94 -12.08 1.18
C TYR A 90 3.94 -13.20 1.51
N LEU A 91 3.40 -13.24 2.74
CA LEU A 91 2.37 -14.22 3.12
C LEU A 91 1.04 -13.96 2.40
N ALA A 92 0.61 -12.69 2.29
CA ALA A 92 -0.57 -12.32 1.54
C ALA A 92 -0.44 -12.66 0.04
N LYS A 93 0.75 -12.48 -0.55
CA LYS A 93 1.04 -12.81 -1.95
C LYS A 93 1.12 -14.33 -2.19
N LEU A 94 1.58 -15.12 -1.21
CA LEU A 94 1.59 -16.58 -1.26
C LEU A 94 0.17 -17.16 -1.41
N ILE A 95 -0.76 -16.72 -0.56
CA ILE A 95 -2.13 -17.28 -0.50
C ILE A 95 -3.09 -16.72 -1.56
N ARG A 96 -2.67 -15.76 -2.40
CA ARG A 96 -3.58 -15.10 -3.36
C ARG A 96 -3.93 -16.03 -4.51
N GLY A 97 -5.22 -16.23 -4.76
CA GLY A 97 -5.74 -17.14 -5.77
C GLY A 97 -5.82 -18.61 -5.33
N MET A 98 -5.43 -18.93 -4.09
CA MET A 98 -5.68 -20.26 -3.51
C MET A 98 -7.14 -20.40 -3.04
N SER A 99 -7.63 -21.64 -2.97
CA SER A 99 -8.84 -21.96 -2.20
C SER A 99 -8.60 -21.75 -0.70
N ILE A 100 -9.66 -21.55 0.06
CA ILE A 100 -9.55 -21.28 1.50
C ILE A 100 -8.88 -22.43 2.27
N ASP A 101 -9.22 -23.68 1.94
CA ASP A 101 -8.66 -24.85 2.61
C ASP A 101 -7.17 -25.07 2.25
N GLN A 102 -6.79 -24.81 1.00
CA GLN A 102 -5.38 -24.81 0.57
C GLN A 102 -4.58 -23.72 1.30
N ALA A 103 -5.13 -22.51 1.42
CA ALA A 103 -4.49 -21.42 2.12
C ALA A 103 -4.32 -21.72 3.62
N LEU A 104 -5.34 -22.29 4.28
CA LEU A 104 -5.28 -22.70 5.68
C LEU A 104 -4.17 -23.74 5.92
N ALA A 105 -4.08 -24.77 5.07
CA ALA A 105 -3.01 -25.78 5.14
C ALA A 105 -1.61 -25.18 4.93
N GLN A 106 -1.45 -24.26 3.96
CA GLN A 106 -0.18 -23.57 3.70
C GLN A 106 0.23 -22.58 4.82
N LEU A 107 -0.71 -22.11 5.63
CA LEU A 107 -0.45 -21.23 6.78
C LEU A 107 -0.22 -22.01 8.08
N GLU A 108 -0.73 -23.23 8.19
CA GLU A 108 -0.55 -24.11 9.34
C GLU A 108 0.91 -24.56 9.51
N PHE A 109 1.57 -24.96 8.42
CA PHE A 109 2.97 -25.40 8.42
C PHE A 109 3.98 -24.27 8.14
N ASN A 110 3.68 -23.04 8.56
CA ASN A 110 4.50 -21.86 8.23
C ASN A 110 4.99 -21.14 9.50
N ASP A 111 6.28 -21.30 9.82
CA ASP A 111 6.91 -20.82 11.08
C ASP A 111 6.84 -19.30 11.33
N LYS A 112 6.35 -18.52 10.36
CA LYS A 112 6.28 -17.07 10.47
C LYS A 112 5.08 -16.71 11.32
N LYS A 113 5.30 -15.99 12.44
CA LYS A 113 4.25 -15.40 13.30
C LYS A 113 3.06 -14.79 12.54
N GLY A 114 3.30 -14.17 11.37
CA GLY A 114 2.23 -13.60 10.54
C GLY A 114 1.23 -14.64 10.00
N ALA A 115 1.64 -15.90 9.80
CA ALA A 115 0.81 -16.96 9.24
C ALA A 115 -0.29 -17.40 10.20
N GLN A 116 0.03 -17.56 11.49
CA GLN A 116 -0.96 -17.82 12.56
C GLN A 116 -2.05 -16.73 12.58
N ILE A 117 -1.64 -15.46 12.53
CA ILE A 117 -2.56 -14.30 12.52
C ILE A 117 -3.43 -14.27 11.26
N ILE A 118 -2.90 -14.68 10.09
CA ILE A 118 -3.72 -14.81 8.87
C ILE A 118 -4.67 -16.02 8.98
N LYS A 119 -4.24 -17.14 9.56
CA LYS A 119 -5.09 -18.32 9.79
C LYS A 119 -6.31 -17.96 10.65
N GLU A 120 -6.10 -17.22 11.75
CA GLU A 120 -7.19 -16.63 12.56
C GLU A 120 -8.15 -15.79 11.69
N VAL A 121 -7.63 -14.84 10.91
CA VAL A 121 -8.43 -13.94 10.07
C VAL A 121 -9.21 -14.69 8.98
N LEU A 122 -8.65 -15.74 8.39
CA LEU A 122 -9.35 -16.55 7.38
C LEU A 122 -10.49 -17.37 8.01
N LEU A 123 -10.30 -17.92 9.21
CA LEU A 123 -11.36 -18.62 9.95
C LEU A 123 -12.48 -17.65 10.37
N GLU A 124 -12.14 -16.47 10.91
CA GLU A 124 -13.12 -15.42 11.22
C GLU A 124 -13.94 -14.99 9.98
N ALA A 125 -13.27 -14.86 8.82
CA ALA A 125 -13.94 -14.52 7.56
C ALA A 125 -14.84 -15.66 7.05
N GLN A 126 -14.42 -16.90 7.24
CA GLN A 126 -15.15 -18.11 6.86
C GLN A 126 -16.43 -18.26 7.69
N ASP A 127 -16.36 -18.07 9.01
CA ASP A 127 -17.52 -18.11 9.91
C ASP A 127 -18.47 -16.92 9.67
N MET A 128 -17.95 -15.75 9.31
CA MET A 128 -18.74 -14.59 8.88
C MET A 128 -19.44 -14.83 7.54
N ALA A 129 -18.78 -15.49 6.58
CA ALA A 129 -19.38 -15.82 5.30
C ALA A 129 -20.60 -16.74 5.44
N VAL A 130 -20.50 -17.76 6.29
CA VAL A 130 -21.60 -18.72 6.53
C VAL A 130 -22.75 -18.07 7.31
N ARG A 131 -22.46 -17.42 8.45
CA ARG A 131 -23.51 -16.87 9.34
C ARG A 131 -24.17 -15.61 8.82
N ASP A 132 -23.37 -14.68 8.27
CA ASP A 132 -23.79 -13.28 8.06
C ASP A 132 -23.98 -12.94 6.58
N HIS A 133 -23.43 -13.73 5.65
CA HIS A 133 -23.48 -13.51 4.21
C HIS A 133 -24.16 -14.64 3.40
N ASN A 134 -24.84 -15.57 4.08
CA ASN A 134 -25.61 -16.68 3.48
C ASN A 134 -24.81 -17.56 2.50
N VAL A 135 -23.56 -17.90 2.85
CA VAL A 135 -22.75 -18.88 2.11
C VAL A 135 -22.96 -20.29 2.68
N GLU A 136 -23.55 -21.19 1.89
CA GLU A 136 -23.80 -22.58 2.27
C GLU A 136 -22.50 -23.41 2.38
N PHE A 137 -21.68 -23.42 1.32
CA PHE A 137 -20.50 -24.29 1.22
C PHE A 137 -19.23 -23.61 1.72
N ARG A 138 -18.82 -23.96 2.94
CA ARG A 138 -17.66 -23.38 3.65
C ARG A 138 -16.32 -23.49 2.89
N SER A 139 -16.17 -24.52 2.05
CA SER A 139 -14.99 -24.80 1.21
C SER A 139 -15.05 -24.13 -0.17
N ASN A 140 -16.22 -23.68 -0.64
CA ASN A 140 -16.40 -23.03 -1.93
C ASN A 140 -16.05 -21.52 -1.87
N LEU A 141 -14.88 -21.23 -1.28
CA LEU A 141 -14.34 -19.89 -1.06
C LEU A 141 -12.88 -19.85 -1.51
N TYR A 142 -12.48 -18.77 -2.17
CA TYR A 142 -11.11 -18.55 -2.66
C TYR A 142 -10.65 -17.12 -2.39
N ILE A 143 -9.34 -16.92 -2.26
CA ILE A 143 -8.77 -15.63 -1.87
C ILE A 143 -8.52 -14.77 -3.12
N ALA A 144 -9.53 -13.99 -3.51
CA ALA A 144 -9.44 -13.06 -4.64
C ALA A 144 -8.44 -11.92 -4.39
N GLU A 145 -8.61 -11.16 -3.29
CA GLU A 145 -7.72 -10.07 -2.90
C GLU A 145 -7.04 -10.35 -1.55
N SER A 146 -5.76 -10.02 -1.46
CA SER A 146 -4.96 -10.16 -0.23
C SER A 146 -3.89 -9.06 -0.17
N THR A 147 -3.96 -8.17 0.82
CA THR A 147 -3.05 -7.03 0.93
C THR A 147 -2.66 -6.74 2.39
N SER A 148 -1.60 -5.95 2.58
CA SER A 148 -1.06 -5.60 3.89
C SER A 148 -0.67 -4.11 3.95
N GLY A 149 -1.32 -3.35 4.84
CA GLY A 149 -1.04 -1.93 5.04
C GLY A 149 -0.01 -1.65 6.14
N ARG A 150 0.45 -0.40 6.22
CA ARG A 150 1.18 0.12 7.38
C ARG A 150 0.17 0.50 8.47
N GLY A 151 0.35 0.00 9.69
CA GLY A 151 -0.43 0.45 10.86
C GLY A 151 0.03 1.83 11.37
N GLN A 152 -0.57 2.28 12.47
CA GLN A 152 0.04 3.36 13.26
C GLN A 152 1.34 2.85 13.91
N TYR A 153 2.30 3.74 14.11
CA TYR A 153 3.64 3.40 14.61
C TYR A 153 4.12 4.43 15.62
N LEU A 154 4.87 3.98 16.60
CA LEU A 154 5.41 4.83 17.67
C LEU A 154 6.89 5.11 17.42
N LYS A 155 7.27 6.40 17.35
CA LYS A 155 8.68 6.79 17.30
C LYS A 155 9.35 6.54 18.65
N ARG A 156 10.59 6.04 18.64
CA ARG A 156 11.46 5.79 19.80
C ARG A 156 12.90 6.18 19.45
N ILE A 157 13.74 6.44 20.45
CA ILE A 157 15.15 6.77 20.26
C ILE A 157 15.97 5.48 20.34
N ARG A 158 16.93 5.30 19.41
CA ARG A 158 18.01 4.31 19.50
C ARG A 158 19.32 5.08 19.70
N TYR A 159 19.95 4.89 20.84
CA TYR A 159 21.26 5.47 21.12
C TYR A 159 22.37 4.73 20.35
N HIS A 160 23.38 5.48 19.91
CA HIS A 160 24.57 4.98 19.23
C HIS A 160 25.83 5.60 19.86
N GLY A 161 27.02 5.13 19.48
CA GLY A 161 28.29 5.69 19.94
C GLY A 161 28.51 7.15 19.48
N ARG A 162 29.49 7.82 20.08
CA ARG A 162 29.91 9.20 19.75
C ARG A 162 28.78 10.26 19.86
N GLY A 163 27.80 10.03 20.73
CA GLY A 163 26.68 10.95 20.95
C GLY A 163 25.59 10.93 19.88
N HIS A 164 25.69 10.06 18.87
CA HIS A 164 24.66 9.93 17.84
C HIS A 164 23.44 9.17 18.34
N PHE A 165 22.27 9.44 17.74
CA PHE A 165 21.06 8.66 17.94
C PHE A 165 20.28 8.53 16.62
N GLY A 166 19.49 7.46 16.50
CA GLY A 166 18.58 7.22 15.39
C GLY A 166 17.13 7.15 15.87
N ILE A 167 16.18 7.48 14.99
CA ILE A 167 14.75 7.31 15.27
C ILE A 167 14.34 5.89 14.86
N MET A 168 13.96 5.07 15.84
CA MET A 168 13.38 3.75 15.64
C MET A 168 11.86 3.86 15.53
N GLU A 169 11.28 3.21 14.51
CA GLU A 169 9.83 3.07 14.39
C GLU A 169 9.36 1.75 15.00
N LYS A 170 8.50 1.83 16.01
CA LYS A 170 7.83 0.68 16.62
C LYS A 170 6.41 0.57 16.07
N VAL A 171 6.26 -0.20 14.97
CA VAL A 171 4.99 -0.82 14.54
C VAL A 171 4.74 -1.98 15.49
#